data_AF-A0A970FCW7-F1
#
_entry.id   AF-A0A970FCW7-F1
#
_cell.length_a   1.000
_cell.length_b   1.000
_cell.length_c   1.000
_cell.angle_alpha   90.00
_cell.angle_beta   90.00
_cell.angle_gamma   90.00
#
_symmetry.space_group_name_H-M   'P 1'
#
loop_
_entity.id
_entity.type
_entity.pdbx_description
1 polymer ?
#
loop_
_entity_poly.entity_id
_entity_poly.type
_entity_poly.pdbx_seq_one_letter_code
_entity_poly.pdbx_strand_id
1 'polypeptide(L)' 'MLTRTLWEYKTLEFDSKGFVGGALDITRFDESLNASGRDGWELVSVFTTNQAYGSSRKVIAVFKRPR' A
#
# COMPACT_ATOMS: atom_id res chain seq x y z
N MET A 1 21.22 -27.06 7.54
CA MET A 1 21.23 -26.17 6.36
C MET A 1 20.28 -25.02 6.66
N LEU A 2 20.74 -23.77 6.63
CA LEU A 2 19.84 -22.62 6.79
C LEU A 2 19.08 -22.44 5.47
N THR A 3 17.77 -22.72 5.48
CA THR A 3 16.89 -22.38 4.35
C THR A 3 16.74 -20.87 4.30
N ARG A 4 17.30 -20.26 3.25
CA ARG A 4 17.15 -18.83 3.00
C ARG A 4 15.74 -18.58 2.45
N THR A 5 14.89 -17.88 3.20
CA THR A 5 13.60 -17.42 2.70
C THR A 5 13.81 -16.38 1.60
N LEU A 6 13.28 -16.66 0.42
CA LEU A 6 13.18 -15.68 -0.67
C LEU A 6 11.86 -14.91 -0.50
N TRP A 7 11.87 -13.63 -0.88
CA TRP A 7 10.72 -12.75 -0.72
C TRP A 7 10.23 -12.24 -2.07
N GLU A 8 8.92 -12.23 -2.24
CA GLU A 8 8.21 -11.51 -3.29
C GLU A 8 7.57 -10.25 -2.69
N TYR A 9 7.56 -9.15 -3.45
CA TYR A 9 6.97 -7.87 -3.02
C TYR A 9 5.85 -7.43 -3.95
N LYS A 10 4.82 -6.81 -3.37
CA LYS A 10 3.68 -6.21 -4.07
C LYS A 10 3.47 -4.79 -3.56
N THR A 11 3.20 -3.85 -4.46
CA THR A 11 2.92 -2.45 -4.12
C THR A 11 1.57 -2.06 -4.67
N LEU A 12 0.73 -1.47 -3.83
CA LEU A 12 -0.56 -0.88 -4.22
C LEU A 12 -0.48 0.63 -4.07
N GLU A 13 -1.13 1.33 -5.00
CA GLU A 13 -1.20 2.79 -5.05
C GLU A 13 -2.66 3.23 -5.01
N PHE A 14 -2.95 4.26 -4.22
CA PHE A 14 -4.28 4.83 -4.05
C PHE A 14 -4.22 6.35 -4.22
N ASP A 15 -5.10 6.90 -5.05
CA ASP A 15 -5.23 8.34 -5.21
C ASP A 15 -6.02 8.95 -4.04
N SER A 16 -5.56 10.10 -3.54
CA SER A 16 -6.34 10.99 -2.69
C SER A 16 -7.25 11.86 -3.57
N LYS A 17 -8.56 11.61 -3.59
CA LYS A 17 -9.51 12.39 -4.43
C LYS A 17 -10.10 13.56 -3.63
N GLY A 18 -10.10 14.77 -4.20
CA GLY A 18 -10.80 15.95 -3.66
C GLY A 18 -10.01 17.27 -3.80
N PHE A 19 -10.70 18.35 -4.21
CA PHE A 19 -10.12 19.69 -4.44
C PHE A 19 -9.65 20.40 -3.16
N VAL A 20 -10.12 19.99 -1.99
CA VAL A 20 -9.76 20.55 -0.68
C VAL A 20 -9.29 19.40 0.21
N GLY A 21 -8.04 18.96 0.03
CA GLY A 21 -7.38 18.05 0.97
C GLY A 21 -7.49 16.55 0.69
N GLY A 22 -7.97 16.12 -0.50
CA GLY A 22 -7.82 14.76 -1.00
C GLY A 22 -8.03 13.64 0.04
N ALA A 23 -9.28 13.32 0.38
CA ALA A 23 -9.53 12.23 1.32
C ALA A 23 -9.22 10.88 0.64
N LEU A 24 -8.47 10.01 1.32
CA LEU A 24 -8.33 8.61 0.93
C LEU A 24 -9.69 7.93 1.14
N ASP A 25 -10.15 7.18 0.15
CA ASP A 25 -11.28 6.27 0.33
C ASP A 25 -10.83 5.09 1.21
N ILE A 26 -11.10 5.20 2.50
CA ILE A 26 -10.70 4.21 3.51
C ILE A 26 -11.36 2.86 3.26
N THR A 27 -12.61 2.84 2.80
CA THR A 27 -13.32 1.58 2.52
C THR A 27 -12.61 0.80 1.43
N ARG A 28 -12.31 1.46 0.31
CA ARG A 28 -11.58 0.82 -0.80
C ARG A 28 -10.15 0.44 -0.42
N PHE A 29 -9.50 1.25 0.40
CA PHE A 29 -8.17 0.96 0.93
C PHE A 29 -8.20 -0.33 1.75
N ASP A 30 -9.08 -0.43 2.74
CA ASP A 30 -9.22 -1.58 3.63
C ASP A 30 -9.61 -2.86 2.86
N GLU A 31 -10.53 -2.76 1.89
CA GLU A 31 -10.90 -3.88 1.02
C GLU A 31 -9.68 -4.46 0.28
N SER A 32 -8.80 -3.58 -0.20
CA SER A 32 -7.58 -3.97 -0.92
C SER A 32 -6.51 -4.58 0.00
N LEU A 33 -6.38 -4.05 1.22
CA LEU A 33 -5.50 -4.63 2.24
C LEU A 33 -5.99 -6.03 2.65
N ASN A 34 -7.29 -6.16 2.91
CA ASN A 34 -7.91 -7.43 3.30
C ASN A 34 -7.82 -8.48 2.18
N ALA A 35 -8.02 -8.08 0.92
CA ALA A 35 -7.83 -8.96 -0.23
C ALA A 35 -6.38 -9.46 -0.32
N SER A 36 -5.41 -8.56 -0.15
CA SER A 36 -3.99 -8.94 -0.14
C SER A 36 -3.66 -9.89 1.01
N GLY A 37 -4.20 -9.64 2.21
CA GLY A 37 -4.04 -10.54 3.37
C GLY A 37 -4.61 -11.94 3.12
N ARG A 38 -5.79 -12.05 2.48
CA ARG A 38 -6.36 -13.34 2.07
C ARG A 38 -5.49 -14.09 1.07
N ASP A 39 -4.80 -13.36 0.19
CA ASP A 39 -3.86 -13.92 -0.79
C ASP A 39 -2.46 -14.25 -0.20
N GLY A 40 -2.30 -14.17 1.12
CA GLY A 40 -1.07 -14.51 1.83
C GLY A 40 0.00 -13.41 1.83
N TRP A 41 -0.39 -12.17 1.53
CA TRP A 41 0.52 -11.01 1.59
C TRP A 41 0.50 -10.35 2.97
N GLU A 42 1.67 -10.06 3.51
CA GLU A 42 1.87 -9.30 4.75
C GLU A 42 2.08 -7.82 4.41
N LEU A 43 1.29 -6.92 5.00
CA LEU A 43 1.48 -5.47 4.88
C LEU A 43 2.69 -5.04 5.71
N VAL A 44 3.68 -4.39 5.09
CA VAL A 44 4.94 -4.01 5.77
C VAL A 44 5.18 -2.51 5.85
N SER A 45 4.54 -1.72 5.00
CA SER A 45 4.66 -0.26 5.04
C SER A 45 3.49 0.42 4.36
N VAL A 46 3.11 1.59 4.90
CA VAL A 46 2.17 2.52 4.28
C VAL A 46 2.75 3.92 4.40
N PHE A 47 2.85 4.63 3.27
CA PHE A 47 3.37 6.00 3.24
C PHE A 47 2.72 6.80 2.13
N THR A 48 2.78 8.13 2.22
CA THR A 48 2.26 9.02 1.19
C THR A 48 3.39 9.56 0.31
N THR A 49 3.09 9.84 -0.95
CA THR A 49 4.01 10.61 -1.80
C THR A 49 3.52 12.06 -1.88
N ASN A 50 4.47 12.99 -1.72
CA ASN A 50 4.22 14.41 -1.87
C ASN A 50 4.59 14.83 -3.30
N GLN A 51 3.67 15.48 -3.99
CA GLN A 51 4.03 16.25 -5.18
C GLN A 51 4.51 17.64 -4.70
N ALA A 52 5.39 18.30 -5.48
CA ALA A 52 5.92 19.62 -5.17
C ALA A 52 4.79 20.59 -4.72
N TYR A 53 5.11 21.48 -3.77
CA TYR A 53 4.16 22.42 -3.12
C TYR A 53 3.15 21.80 -2.14
N GLY A 54 3.45 20.64 -1.53
CA GLY A 54 2.74 20.16 -0.33
C GLY A 54 1.41 19.46 -0.58
N SER A 55 1.06 19.18 -1.84
CA SER A 55 -0.10 18.34 -2.17
C SER A 55 0.33 16.87 -2.17
N SER A 56 -0.10 16.12 -1.15
CA SER A 56 0.02 14.66 -1.16
C SER A 56 -1.03 14.08 -2.12
N ARG A 57 -0.58 13.34 -3.14
CA ARG A 57 -1.48 12.82 -4.19
C ARG A 57 -1.74 11.33 -4.09
N LYS A 58 -0.86 10.58 -3.44
CA LYS A 58 -0.92 9.11 -3.45
C LYS A 58 -0.57 8.51 -2.10
N VAL A 59 -1.30 7.47 -1.74
CA VAL A 59 -1.01 6.58 -0.63
C VAL A 59 -0.47 5.28 -1.22
N ILE A 60 0.68 4.84 -0.72
CA ILE A 60 1.38 3.64 -1.18
C ILE A 60 1.35 2.62 -0.05
N ALA A 61 0.90 1.40 -0.35
CA ALA A 61 0.96 0.25 0.55
C ALA A 61 1.91 -0.80 -0.03
N VAL A 62 2.90 -1.22 0.74
CA VAL A 62 3.90 -2.22 0.35
C VAL A 62 3.66 -3.50 1.14
N PHE A 63 3.66 -4.62 0.44
CA PHE A 63 3.48 -5.95 0.98
C PHE A 63 4.66 -6.86 0.63
N LYS A 64 4.84 -7.91 1.42
CA LYS A 64 5.75 -9.01 1.12
C LYS A 64 5.08 -10.37 1.35
N ARG A 65 5.61 -11.42 0.73
CA ARG A 65 5.34 -12.81 1.11
C ARG A 65 6.53 -13.71 0.77
N PRO A 66 6.69 -14.88 1.43
CA PRO A 66 7.67 -15.87 1.00
C PRO A 66 7.40 -16.32 -0.45
N ARG A 67 8.48 -16.48 -1.23
CA ARG A 67 8.44 -17.07 -2.57
C ARG A 67 8.67 -18.57 -2.54
#